data_AF-A0A235IYL0-F1
#
_entry.id   AF-A0A235IYL0-F1
#
_cell.length_a   1.000
_cell.length_b   1.000
_cell.length_c   1.000
_cell.angle_alpha   90.00
_cell.angle_beta   90.00
_cell.angle_gamma   90.00
#
_symmetry.space_group_name_H-M   'P 1'
#
loop_
_entity.id
_entity.type
_entity.pdbx_description
1 polymer ?
#
loop_
_entity_poly.entity_id
_entity_poly.type
_entity_poly.pdbx_seq_one_letter_code
_entity_poly.pdbx_strand_id
1 'polypeptide(L)'
;MGLLTNLLEDVHNLASDENVEKWQSAIANYLINVKDEISLVKLQRVLQMPMVEVWLGLLLGNFTLEQRGDFYSSQDIWVITNADKLVTK
;
A
#
# COMPACT_ATOMS: atom_id res chain seq x y z
N MET A 1 15.03 16.58 33.00
CA MET A 1 15.21 15.20 32.50
C MET A 1 13.84 14.68 32.07
N GLY A 2 13.39 14.95 30.85
CA GLY A 2 12.00 14.63 30.46
C GLY A 2 11.66 14.87 28.98
N LEU A 3 12.66 15.12 28.13
CA LEU A 3 12.45 15.33 26.69
C LEU A 3 12.76 14.08 25.85
N LEU A 4 13.50 13.10 26.41
CA LEU A 4 13.91 11.90 25.67
C LEU A 4 12.88 10.76 25.75
N THR A 5 12.06 10.72 26.80
CA THR A 5 11.05 9.66 27.01
C THR A 5 9.89 9.78 26.02
N ASN A 6 9.47 11.00 25.70
CA ASN A 6 8.35 11.22 24.79
C ASN A 6 8.70 10.86 23.34
N LEU A 7 9.93 11.13 22.90
CA LEU A 7 10.37 10.76 21.55
C LEU A 7 10.43 9.24 21.36
N LEU A 8 10.86 8.50 22.38
CA LEU A 8 10.93 7.04 22.32
C LEU A 8 9.53 6.42 22.32
N GLU A 9 8.60 6.97 23.10
CA GLU A 9 7.19 6.56 23.10
C GLU A 9 6.50 6.93 21.78
N ASP A 10 6.77 8.11 21.21
CA ASP A 10 6.22 8.52 19.91
C ASP A 10 6.73 7.62 18.77
N VAL A 11 8.01 7.27 18.77
CA VAL A 11 8.61 6.33 17.79
C VAL A 11 8.10 4.91 18.01
N HIS A 12 7.93 4.47 19.26
CA HIS A 12 7.36 3.16 19.57
C HIS A 12 5.87 3.09 19.19
N ASN A 13 5.09 4.14 19.39
CA ASN A 13 3.68 4.19 19.00
C ASN A 13 3.52 4.25 17.48
N LEU A 14 4.43 4.92 16.77
CA LEU A 14 4.55 4.84 15.31
C LEU A 14 4.86 3.41 14.81
N ALA A 15 5.74 2.68 15.49
CA ALA A 15 6.17 1.34 15.09
C ALA A 15 5.25 0.20 15.60
N SER A 16 4.45 0.45 16.64
CA SER A 16 3.65 -0.58 17.33
C SER A 16 2.17 -0.54 16.95
N ASP A 17 1.70 0.51 16.26
CA ASP A 17 0.33 0.66 15.76
C ASP A 17 0.28 0.71 14.21
N GLU A 18 1.30 0.13 13.55
CA GLU A 18 1.27 -0.14 12.11
C GLU A 18 0.18 -1.16 11.82
N ASN A 19 -1.03 -0.68 11.64
CA ASN A 19 -2.14 -1.53 11.28
C ASN A 19 -2.09 -1.81 9.77
N VAL A 20 -1.10 -2.61 9.38
CA VAL A 20 -0.89 -3.08 8.00
C VAL A 20 -2.16 -3.73 7.46
N GLU A 21 -2.94 -4.41 8.31
CA GLU A 21 -4.23 -4.98 7.93
C GLU A 21 -5.25 -3.92 7.49
N LYS A 22 -5.32 -2.76 8.15
CA LYS A 22 -6.17 -1.63 7.73
C LYS A 22 -5.74 -1.11 6.35
N TRP A 23 -4.44 -1.00 6.11
CA TRP A 23 -3.91 -0.56 4.81
C TRP A 23 -4.26 -1.56 3.71
N GLN A 24 -4.01 -2.84 3.95
CA GLN A 24 -4.37 -3.93 3.04
C GLN A 24 -5.87 -3.94 2.75
N SER A 25 -6.71 -3.78 3.77
CA SER A 25 -8.17 -3.75 3.64
C SER A 25 -8.64 -2.55 2.83
N ALA A 26 -8.11 -1.36 3.08
CA ALA A 26 -8.44 -0.16 2.32
C ALA A 26 -8.07 -0.30 0.83
N ILE A 27 -6.87 -0.83 0.56
CA ILE A 27 -6.39 -1.10 -0.80
C ILE A 27 -7.30 -2.14 -1.48
N ALA A 28 -7.54 -3.29 -0.84
CA ALA A 28 -8.37 -4.35 -1.39
C ALA A 28 -9.79 -3.87 -1.71
N ASN A 29 -10.43 -3.16 -0.78
CA ASN A 29 -11.78 -2.61 -0.96
C ASN A 29 -11.86 -1.65 -2.15
N TYR A 30 -10.83 -0.83 -2.36
CA TYR A 30 -10.79 0.06 -3.51
C TYR A 30 -10.59 -0.71 -4.83
N LEU A 31 -9.68 -1.68 -4.83
CA LEU A 31 -9.32 -2.46 -6.03
C LEU A 31 -10.45 -3.36 -6.54
N ILE A 32 -11.46 -3.70 -5.73
CA ILE A 32 -12.68 -4.42 -6.19
C ILE A 32 -13.35 -3.70 -7.37
N ASN A 33 -13.28 -2.37 -7.42
CA ASN A 33 -13.93 -1.57 -8.45
C ASN A 33 -12.99 -1.14 -9.59
N VAL A 34 -11.73 -1.60 -9.56
CA VAL A 34 -10.74 -1.34 -10.60
C VAL A 34 -10.77 -2.52 -11.57
N LYS A 35 -11.00 -2.24 -12.86
CA LYS A 35 -11.22 -3.30 -13.86
C LYS A 35 -9.95 -4.05 -14.25
N ASP A 36 -8.84 -3.33 -14.42
CA ASP A 36 -7.63 -3.91 -15.02
C ASP A 36 -6.40 -3.63 -14.14
N GLU A 37 -6.05 -2.36 -13.98
CA GLU A 37 -4.85 -1.96 -13.28
C GLU A 37 -4.91 -0.51 -12.82
N ILE A 38 -4.05 -0.18 -11.87
CA ILE A 38 -3.87 1.18 -11.41
C ILE A 38 -2.42 1.45 -11.07
N SER A 39 -1.88 2.59 -11.53
CA SER A 39 -0.56 3.05 -11.11
C SER A 39 -0.54 3.33 -9.60
N LEU A 40 0.56 3.00 -8.93
CA LEU A 40 0.76 3.24 -7.51
C LEU A 40 0.49 4.68 -7.09
N VAL A 41 0.97 5.66 -7.87
CA VAL A 41 0.77 7.09 -7.60
C VAL A 41 -0.72 7.46 -7.61
N LYS A 42 -1.50 6.92 -8.55
CA LYS A 42 -2.94 7.15 -8.62
C LYS A 42 -3.67 6.48 -7.45
N LEU A 43 -3.28 5.25 -7.11
CA LEU A 43 -3.84 4.53 -5.96
C LEU A 43 -3.62 5.32 -4.65
N GLN A 44 -2.39 5.81 -4.42
CA GLN A 44 -2.05 6.64 -3.28
C GLN A 44 -2.91 7.91 -3.21
N ARG A 45 -3.08 8.61 -4.33
CA ARG A 45 -3.90 9.84 -4.38
C ARG A 45 -5.37 9.60 -4.05
N VAL A 46 -5.94 8.49 -4.51
CA VAL A 46 -7.36 8.18 -4.29
C VAL A 46 -7.61 7.72 -2.85
N LEU A 47 -6.72 6.90 -2.30
CA LEU A 47 -6.81 6.46 -0.91
C LEU A 47 -6.49 7.58 0.09
N GLN A 48 -5.84 8.66 -0.34
CA GLN A 48 -5.33 9.73 0.51
C GLN A 48 -4.43 9.23 1.66
N MET A 49 -3.78 8.09 1.45
CA MET A 49 -2.87 7.47 2.40
C MET A 49 -1.43 7.93 2.16
N PRO A 50 -0.57 7.99 3.19
CA PRO A 50 0.86 8.16 3.00
C PRO A 50 1.46 7.11 2.05
N MET A 51 2.39 7.54 1.20
CA MET A 51 3.01 6.67 0.19
C MET A 51 3.64 5.41 0.82
N VAL A 52 4.27 5.54 2.00
CA VAL A 52 4.87 4.42 2.73
C VAL A 52 3.82 3.38 3.13
N GLU A 53 2.65 3.81 3.61
CA GLU A 53 1.58 2.90 4.03
C GLU A 53 0.97 2.14 2.84
N VAL A 54 0.79 2.83 1.70
CA VAL A 54 0.30 2.19 0.46
C VAL A 54 1.32 1.15 -0.01
N TRP A 55 2.60 1.48 0.01
CA TRP A 55 3.69 0.56 -0.33
C TRP A 55 3.75 -0.66 0.58
N LEU A 56 3.71 -0.46 1.91
CA LEU A 56 3.76 -1.56 2.87
C LEU A 56 2.50 -2.45 2.77
N GLY A 57 1.32 -1.84 2.60
CA GLY A 57 0.08 -2.58 2.38
C GLY A 57 0.13 -3.44 1.10
N LEU A 58 0.74 -2.93 0.02
CA LEU A 58 0.91 -3.68 -1.23
C LEU A 58 1.96 -4.79 -1.12
N LEU A 59 3.12 -4.52 -0.51
CA LEU A 59 4.25 -5.46 -0.40
C LEU A 59 3.99 -6.60 0.60
N LEU A 60 3.27 -6.31 1.68
CA LEU A 60 2.94 -7.28 2.72
C LEU A 60 1.59 -7.97 2.47
N GLY A 61 0.83 -7.51 1.49
CA GLY A 61 -0.45 -8.11 1.06
C GLY A 61 -0.28 -9.03 -0.15
N ASN A 62 -1.34 -9.77 -0.49
CA ASN A 62 -1.36 -10.67 -1.65
C ASN A 62 -1.68 -9.93 -2.96
N PHE A 63 -1.08 -8.78 -3.21
CA PHE A 63 -1.29 -7.98 -4.42
C PHE A 63 -0.24 -8.33 -5.49
N THR A 64 -0.60 -8.16 -6.76
CA THR A 64 0.34 -8.31 -7.87
C THR A 64 0.84 -6.94 -8.29
N LEU A 65 2.16 -6.73 -8.19
CA LEU A 65 2.83 -5.51 -8.64
C LEU A 65 3.61 -5.79 -9.93
N GLU A 66 3.47 -4.88 -10.89
CA GLU A 66 4.25 -4.89 -12.12
C GLU A 66 5.04 -3.58 -12.22
N GLN A 67 6.36 -3.69 -12.42
CA GLN A 67 7.21 -2.54 -12.71
C GLN A 67 7.42 -2.46 -14.23
N ARG A 68 7.08 -1.31 -14.81
CA ARG A 68 7.08 -1.05 -16.25
C ARG A 68 8.00 0.13 -16.57
N GLY A 69 9.29 -0.13 -16.71
CA GLY A 69 10.26 0.90 -17.05
C GLY A 69 11.53 0.77 -16.22
N ASP A 70 12.17 1.90 -15.97
CA ASP A 70 13.44 1.94 -15.27
C ASP A 70 13.29 1.58 -13.78
N PHE A 71 14.26 0.83 -13.29
CA PHE A 71 14.31 0.43 -11.89
C PHE A 71 14.37 1.69 -10.99
N TYR A 72 13.57 1.73 -9.92
CA TYR A 72 13.37 2.84 -8.95
C TYR A 72 12.41 3.98 -9.33
N SER A 73 11.80 4.01 -10.51
CA SER A 73 10.75 4.99 -10.81
C SER A 73 9.40 4.57 -10.20
N SER A 74 8.93 5.29 -9.18
CA SER A 74 7.61 5.01 -8.57
C SER A 74 6.43 5.30 -9.50
N GLN A 75 6.67 6.01 -10.60
CA GLN A 75 5.66 6.29 -11.63
C GLN A 75 5.39 5.04 -12.49
N ASP A 76 6.30 4.09 -12.48
CA ASP A 76 6.32 2.91 -13.33
C ASP A 76 5.82 1.67 -12.62
N ILE A 77 5.10 1.83 -11.50
CA ILE A 77 4.61 0.72 -10.68
C ILE A 77 3.10 0.64 -10.80
N TRP A 78 2.63 -0.55 -11.16
CA TRP A 78 1.24 -0.86 -11.41
C TRP A 78 0.76 -1.97 -10.49
N VAL A 79 -0.44 -1.79 -9.94
CA VAL A 79 -1.15 -2.84 -9.20
C VAL A 79 -2.12 -3.50 -10.16
N ILE A 80 -1.95 -4.80 -10.39
CA ILE A 80 -2.77 -5.57 -11.32
C ILE A 80 -3.95 -6.16 -10.56
N THR A 81 -5.15 -5.73 -10.93
CA THR A 81 -6.41 -6.23 -10.39
C THR A 81 -6.94 -7.27 -11.36
N ASN A 82 -6.38 -8.48 -11.33
CA ASN A 82 -6.85 -9.57 -12.19
C ASN A 82 -8.31 -9.91 -11.84
N ALA A 83 -9.29 -9.26 -12.48
CA ALA A 83 -10.69 -9.64 -12.43
C ALA A 83 -10.90 -11.07 -13.00
N ASP A 84 -10.02 -11.49 -13.91
CA ASP A 84 -10.13 -12.75 -14.66
C ASP A 84 -9.59 -13.99 -13.92
N LYS A 85 -8.87 -13.82 -12.79
CA LYS A 85 -8.38 -14.97 -12.00
C LYS A 85 -9.37 -15.51 -10.96
N LEU A 86 -10.56 -14.90 -10.83
CA LEU A 86 -11.63 -15.43 -9.98
C LEU A 86 -12.49 -16.50 -10.69
N VAL A 87 -12.25 -16.77 -11.98
CA VAL A 87 -12.89 -17.85 -12.74
C VAL A 87 -11.84 -18.87 -13.15
N THR A 88 -11.24 -19.57 -12.19
CA THR A 88 -10.75 -20.97 -12.30
C THR A 88 -9.93 -21.36 -11.08
N LYS A 89 -10.60 -22.00 -10.11
CA LYS A 89 -10.07 -23.21 -9.49
C LYS A 89 -11.22 -24.10 -9.05
#